data_AF-A0A0S2SBF2-F1
#
_entry.id   AF-A0A0S2SBF2-F1
#
_cell.length_a   1.000
_cell.length_b   1.000
_cell.length_c   1.000
_cell.angle_alpha   90.00
_cell.angle_beta   90.00
_cell.angle_gamma   90.00
#
_symmetry.space_group_name_H-M   'P 1'
#
loop_
_entity.id
_entity.type
_entity.pdbx_description
1 polymer ?
#
loop_
_entity_poly.entity_id
_entity_poly.type
_entity_poly.pdbx_seq_one_letter_code
_entity_poly.pdbx_strand_id
1 'polypeptide(L)'
;MAVAVIVLAIVCGLVLNTSKRNPITLDQQEATPKSKKYSGDKYVTKFIYKKVNDPKDSLMTSNILHATSLEEETVAQFRGALITLFGKPQRTSKNFEDAYEYIIKATNPDGQSWILTAYEGPGGPAIGGDTEKESVEEVAQDLLNLIEATKPADFEDVGYYEDTGSTIRYGCKDQVCFYHESTQGNK
;
A
#
# COMPACT_ATOMS: atom_id res chain seq x y z
N MET A 1 -28.69 5.86 80.70
CA MET A 1 -29.00 7.28 80.39
C MET A 1 -27.80 7.91 79.71
N ALA A 2 -27.92 8.24 78.43
CA ALA A 2 -27.26 9.37 77.75
C ALA A 2 -27.69 9.35 76.28
N VAL A 3 -28.05 10.53 75.80
CA VAL A 3 -28.70 10.85 74.53
C VAL A 3 -27.67 11.03 73.42
N ALA A 4 -28.01 10.66 72.18
CA ALA A 4 -27.59 11.42 71.00
C ALA A 4 -28.56 11.16 69.84
N VAL A 5 -29.49 12.10 69.68
CA VAL A 5 -30.27 12.36 68.46
C VAL A 5 -29.35 13.03 67.46
N ILE A 6 -29.47 12.75 66.15
CA ILE A 6 -29.36 13.75 65.06
C ILE A 6 -29.89 13.16 63.72
N VAL A 7 -31.01 13.76 63.30
CA VAL A 7 -31.36 14.28 61.95
C VAL A 7 -31.56 13.31 60.76
N LEU A 8 -32.84 12.95 60.57
CA LEU A 8 -33.76 13.29 59.47
C LEU A 8 -33.23 13.75 58.07
N ALA A 9 -33.66 13.04 57.00
CA ALA A 9 -34.14 13.52 55.67
C ALA A 9 -33.88 12.44 54.58
N ILE A 10 -34.78 11.48 54.33
CA ILE A 10 -35.81 11.38 53.26
C ILE A 10 -35.37 11.70 51.80
N VAL A 11 -35.78 10.79 50.90
CA VAL A 11 -35.98 10.90 49.42
C VAL A 11 -34.67 10.74 48.60
N CYS A 12 -34.54 9.90 47.56
CA CYS A 12 -35.49 9.17 46.71
C CYS A 12 -34.79 7.91 46.16
N GLY A 13 -35.53 6.84 45.95
CA GLY A 13 -35.09 5.78 45.06
C GLY A 13 -35.11 6.25 43.60
N LEU A 14 -34.12 5.83 42.82
CA LEU A 14 -34.33 5.14 41.55
C LEU A 14 -33.04 4.42 41.16
N VAL A 15 -33.17 3.13 40.91
CA VAL A 15 -32.12 2.25 40.41
C VAL A 15 -32.02 2.43 38.88
N LEU A 16 -30.82 2.17 38.35
CA LEU A 16 -30.48 1.80 36.96
C LEU A 16 -30.13 2.96 36.01
N ASN A 17 -28.83 3.16 35.78
CA ASN A 17 -28.10 2.57 34.65
C ASN A 17 -26.83 3.40 34.40
N THR A 18 -25.67 2.87 34.78
CA THR A 18 -24.39 3.52 34.54
C THR A 18 -24.05 3.45 33.05
N SER A 19 -24.28 4.54 32.32
CA SER A 19 -23.68 4.75 31.00
C SER A 19 -22.17 4.89 31.18
N LYS A 20 -21.46 3.77 31.09
CA LYS A 20 -20.02 3.77 30.85
C LYS A 20 -19.83 4.29 29.42
N ARG A 21 -19.43 5.56 29.29
CA ARG A 21 -18.81 6.05 28.07
C ARG A 21 -17.54 5.22 27.86
N ASN A 22 -17.58 4.29 26.91
CA ASN A 22 -16.36 3.72 26.36
C ASN A 22 -15.58 4.87 25.72
N PRO A 23 -14.29 5.06 26.05
CA PRO A 23 -13.44 5.88 25.22
C PRO A 23 -13.39 5.22 23.83
N ILE A 24 -13.48 6.05 22.80
CA ILE A 24 -13.21 5.67 21.41
C ILE A 24 -11.77 5.15 21.40
N THR A 25 -11.61 3.84 21.39
CA THR A 25 -10.36 3.20 21.01
C THR A 25 -10.17 3.60 19.55
N LEU A 26 -9.10 4.33 19.25
CA LEU A 26 -8.64 4.51 17.88
C LEU A 26 -8.38 3.09 17.36
N ASP A 27 -9.29 2.59 16.53
CA ASP A 27 -9.25 1.22 16.05
C ASP A 27 -7.92 0.97 15.35
N GLN A 28 -7.37 -0.18 15.74
CA GLN A 28 -6.32 -0.97 15.13
C GLN A 28 -5.97 -0.51 13.70
N GLN A 29 -4.77 0.08 13.55
CA GLN A 29 -4.01 -0.07 12.33
C GLN A 29 -3.85 -1.58 12.10
N GLU A 30 -4.65 -2.15 11.20
CA GLU A 30 -4.31 -3.42 10.59
C GLU A 30 -2.89 -3.29 10.07
N ALA A 31 -2.00 -4.13 10.60
CA ALA A 31 -0.59 -4.09 10.26
C ALA A 31 -0.46 -4.42 8.78
N THR A 32 -0.35 -3.39 7.96
CA THR A 32 -0.01 -3.50 6.54
C THR A 32 1.21 -4.40 6.47
N PRO A 33 1.17 -5.52 5.73
CA PRO A 33 2.29 -6.43 5.68
C PRO A 33 3.52 -5.65 5.20
N LYS A 34 4.54 -5.60 6.06
CA LYS A 34 5.78 -4.88 5.77
C LYS A 34 6.41 -5.49 4.53
N SER A 35 6.63 -4.66 3.51
CA SER A 35 7.29 -5.15 2.32
C SER A 35 8.74 -5.54 2.59
N LYS A 36 9.19 -6.57 1.90
CA LYS A 36 10.52 -7.16 2.07
C LYS A 36 11.39 -6.90 0.85
N LYS A 37 12.70 -6.79 1.07
CA LYS A 37 13.67 -6.91 -0.02
C LYS A 37 13.52 -8.26 -0.70
N TYR A 38 13.89 -8.29 -1.98
CA TYR A 38 13.80 -9.49 -2.81
C TYR A 38 14.50 -10.64 -2.11
N SER A 39 13.73 -11.65 -1.72
CA SER A 39 14.25 -12.75 -0.90
C SER A 39 14.94 -13.83 -1.72
N GLY A 40 14.69 -13.87 -3.03
CA GLY A 40 15.13 -14.98 -3.89
C GLY A 40 14.31 -16.25 -3.74
N ASP A 41 13.34 -16.27 -2.82
CA ASP A 41 12.48 -17.43 -2.63
C ASP A 41 11.49 -17.53 -3.79
N LYS A 42 11.30 -18.75 -4.30
CA LYS A 42 10.29 -19.00 -5.31
C LYS A 42 8.91 -18.86 -4.67
N TYR A 43 8.17 -17.83 -5.08
CA TYR A 43 6.75 -17.71 -4.77
C TYR A 43 5.90 -18.43 -5.84
N VAL A 44 4.84 -19.11 -5.40
CA VAL A 44 3.86 -19.74 -6.27
C VAL A 44 2.54 -19.02 -6.07
N THR A 45 2.14 -18.24 -7.07
CA THR A 45 0.89 -17.47 -7.07
C THR A 45 -0.33 -18.38 -7.27
N LYS A 46 -1.45 -17.98 -6.67
CA LYS A 46 -2.78 -18.58 -6.91
C LYS A 46 -3.44 -18.10 -8.21
N PHE A 47 -2.94 -17.02 -8.81
CA PHE A 47 -3.57 -16.32 -9.92
C PHE A 47 -2.65 -16.27 -11.14
N ILE A 48 -3.26 -16.11 -12.31
CA ILE A 48 -2.55 -15.73 -13.53
C ILE A 48 -2.67 -14.22 -13.69
N TYR A 49 -1.54 -13.52 -13.71
CA TYR A 49 -1.48 -12.08 -13.92
C TYR A 49 -1.10 -11.75 -15.35
N LYS A 50 -1.84 -10.81 -15.95
CA LYS A 50 -1.53 -10.26 -17.28
C LYS A 50 -1.71 -8.77 -17.28
N LYS A 51 -0.74 -8.06 -17.84
CA LYS A 51 -0.87 -6.64 -18.15
C LYS A 51 -1.98 -6.44 -19.19
N VAL A 52 -2.88 -5.48 -18.96
CA VAL A 52 -3.96 -5.10 -19.89
C VAL A 52 -3.86 -3.61 -20.25
N ASN A 53 -4.41 -3.21 -21.39
CA ASN A 53 -4.13 -1.89 -21.97
C ASN A 53 -5.33 -0.94 -22.04
N ASP A 54 -6.51 -1.30 -21.52
CA ASP A 54 -7.65 -0.39 -21.50
C ASP A 54 -7.50 0.59 -20.32
N PRO A 55 -7.27 1.90 -20.56
CA PRO A 55 -7.07 2.86 -19.48
C PRO A 55 -8.33 3.06 -18.61
N LYS A 56 -9.51 2.69 -19.12
CA LYS A 56 -10.76 2.82 -18.33
C LYS A 56 -10.78 1.86 -17.14
N ASP A 57 -10.03 0.78 -17.22
CA ASP A 57 -9.93 -0.21 -16.16
C ASP A 57 -9.27 0.36 -14.89
N SER A 58 -8.39 1.37 -15.00
CA SER A 58 -7.78 2.00 -13.81
C SER A 58 -8.72 2.94 -13.06
N LEU A 59 -9.73 3.49 -13.73
CA LEU A 59 -10.68 4.46 -13.14
C LEU A 59 -11.53 3.87 -12.01
N MET A 60 -11.63 2.55 -11.95
CA MET A 60 -12.41 1.82 -10.94
C MET A 60 -11.53 1.30 -9.80
N THR A 61 -10.26 1.69 -9.75
CA THR A 61 -9.32 1.22 -8.73
C THR A 61 -9.07 2.29 -7.66
N SER A 62 -9.07 1.85 -6.40
CA SER A 62 -8.64 2.61 -5.24
C SER A 62 -7.45 1.93 -4.59
N ASN A 63 -6.67 2.66 -3.79
CA ASN A 63 -5.57 2.08 -3.03
C ASN A 63 -6.08 0.93 -2.14
N ILE A 64 -5.38 -0.21 -2.19
CA ILE A 64 -5.64 -1.36 -1.31
C ILE A 64 -4.49 -1.52 -0.32
N LEU A 65 -3.25 -1.47 -0.81
CA LEU A 65 -2.07 -1.66 0.04
C LEU A 65 -0.86 -0.85 -0.46
N HIS A 66 0.01 -0.50 0.47
CA HIS A 66 1.32 0.07 0.20
C HIS A 66 2.38 -1.03 0.15
N ALA A 67 3.29 -0.94 -0.81
CA ALA A 67 4.23 -2.00 -1.14
C ALA A 67 5.68 -1.74 -0.68
N THR A 68 5.93 -0.68 0.10
CA THR A 68 7.27 -0.35 0.60
C THR A 68 7.27 -0.18 2.12
N SER A 69 8.09 -0.97 2.81
CA SER A 69 8.66 -0.57 4.10
C SER A 69 9.58 0.64 3.84
N LEU A 70 9.82 1.48 4.86
CA LEU A 70 10.44 2.82 4.78
C LEU A 70 11.85 2.89 4.13
N GLU A 71 12.34 1.84 3.49
CA GLU A 71 13.62 1.78 2.79
C GLU A 71 13.48 2.15 1.30
N GLU A 72 14.13 3.24 0.90
CA GLU A 72 14.04 3.84 -0.44
C GLU A 72 14.43 2.89 -1.59
N GLU A 73 15.38 1.97 -1.37
CA GLU A 73 15.78 0.96 -2.36
C GLU A 73 14.64 0.00 -2.74
N THR A 74 13.66 -0.19 -1.84
CA THR A 74 12.49 -1.05 -2.12
C THR A 74 11.58 -0.44 -3.18
N VAL A 75 11.61 0.89 -3.36
CA VAL A 75 10.89 1.59 -4.44
C VAL A 75 11.43 1.16 -5.81
N ALA A 76 12.76 1.20 -5.97
CA ALA A 76 13.40 0.74 -7.19
C ALA A 76 13.18 -0.75 -7.43
N GLN A 77 13.27 -1.57 -6.38
CA GLN A 77 13.04 -3.00 -6.47
C GLN A 77 11.62 -3.33 -6.96
N PHE A 78 10.60 -2.66 -6.40
CA PHE A 78 9.20 -2.86 -6.80
C PHE A 78 8.99 -2.57 -8.28
N ARG A 79 9.47 -1.41 -8.76
CA ARG A 79 9.38 -1.04 -10.19
C ARG A 79 10.16 -2.01 -11.08
N GLY A 80 11.36 -2.42 -10.66
CA GLY A 80 12.18 -3.40 -11.39
C GLY A 80 11.49 -4.75 -11.53
N ALA A 81 10.84 -5.24 -10.48
CA ALA A 81 10.08 -6.49 -10.49
C ALA A 81 8.85 -6.41 -11.42
N LEU A 82 8.13 -5.28 -11.42
CA LEU A 82 7.05 -5.04 -12.37
C LEU A 82 7.56 -5.07 -13.83
N ILE A 83 8.74 -4.52 -14.11
CA ILE A 83 9.36 -4.58 -15.44
C ILE A 83 9.65 -6.03 -15.83
N THR A 84 10.17 -6.85 -14.91
CA THR A 84 10.39 -8.29 -15.16
C THR A 84 9.09 -9.02 -15.49
N LEU A 85 8.02 -8.76 -14.73
CA LEU A 85 6.74 -9.47 -14.88
C LEU A 85 5.94 -9.01 -16.10
N PHE A 86 5.94 -7.71 -16.37
CA PHE A 86 4.94 -7.07 -17.24
C PHE A 86 5.55 -6.17 -18.33
N GLY A 87 6.86 -6.01 -18.36
CA GLY A 87 7.56 -5.12 -19.29
C GLY A 87 7.35 -3.65 -18.94
N LYS A 88 7.32 -2.76 -19.94
CA LYS A 88 7.15 -1.32 -19.71
C LYS A 88 5.77 -0.98 -19.10
N PRO A 89 5.66 0.04 -18.23
CA PRO A 89 4.39 0.51 -17.69
C PRO A 89 3.47 1.08 -18.79
N GLN A 90 2.18 1.23 -18.47
CA GLN A 90 1.17 1.83 -19.34
C GLN A 90 1.35 3.33 -19.41
N ARG A 91 1.64 3.94 -18.26
CA ARG A 91 1.89 5.37 -18.12
C ARG A 91 3.16 5.59 -17.33
N THR A 92 3.88 6.66 -17.68
CA THR A 92 5.02 7.18 -16.94
C THR A 92 4.91 8.69 -16.84
N SER A 93 5.42 9.27 -15.76
CA SER A 93 5.58 10.71 -15.62
C SER A 93 6.94 11.05 -15.01
N LYS A 94 7.27 12.35 -14.98
CA LYS A 94 8.45 12.85 -14.27
C LYS A 94 8.16 13.30 -12.84
N ASN A 95 6.88 13.49 -12.49
CA ASN A 95 6.49 13.62 -11.09
C ASN A 95 6.74 12.27 -10.40
N PHE A 96 7.61 12.27 -9.40
CA PHE A 96 7.98 11.04 -8.71
C PHE A 96 6.81 10.43 -7.96
N GLU A 97 5.88 11.24 -7.44
CA GLU A 97 4.65 10.78 -6.77
C GLU A 97 3.59 10.19 -7.74
N ASP A 98 3.90 10.17 -9.04
CA ASP A 98 3.06 9.63 -10.10
C ASP A 98 3.92 9.02 -11.24
N ALA A 99 5.05 8.42 -10.88
CA ALA A 99 6.13 8.07 -11.81
C ALA A 99 5.73 7.00 -12.84
N TYR A 100 4.88 6.03 -12.45
CA TYR A 100 4.43 4.94 -13.32
C TYR A 100 3.10 4.35 -12.88
N GLU A 101 2.44 3.67 -13.82
CA GLU A 101 1.23 2.90 -13.56
C GLU A 101 1.17 1.65 -14.46
N TYR A 102 0.77 0.54 -13.86
CA TYR A 102 0.39 -0.70 -14.53
C TYR A 102 -1.07 -1.02 -14.26
N ILE A 103 -1.78 -1.49 -15.28
CA ILE A 103 -3.10 -2.11 -15.15
C ILE A 103 -2.93 -3.61 -15.38
N ILE A 104 -3.34 -4.41 -14.40
CA ILE A 104 -3.06 -5.83 -14.32
C ILE A 104 -4.37 -6.58 -14.09
N LYS A 105 -4.68 -7.52 -14.98
CA LYS A 105 -5.77 -8.46 -14.79
C LYS A 105 -5.25 -9.70 -14.07
N ALA A 106 -5.84 -10.02 -12.92
CA ALA A 106 -5.67 -11.29 -12.23
C ALA A 106 -6.79 -12.24 -12.63
N THR A 107 -6.51 -13.53 -12.79
CA THR A 107 -7.53 -14.55 -13.08
C THR A 107 -7.23 -15.82 -12.28
N ASN A 108 -8.23 -16.34 -11.56
CA ASN A 108 -8.11 -17.59 -10.82
C ASN A 108 -8.39 -18.82 -11.72
N PRO A 109 -8.15 -20.06 -11.25
CA PRO A 109 -8.42 -21.28 -12.02
C PRO A 109 -9.89 -21.44 -12.46
N ASP A 110 -10.83 -20.89 -11.70
CA ASP A 110 -12.27 -20.94 -11.99
C ASP A 110 -12.71 -19.88 -13.03
N GLY A 111 -11.79 -19.02 -13.49
CA GLY A 111 -12.03 -18.00 -14.51
C GLY A 111 -12.57 -16.67 -13.96
N GLN A 112 -12.75 -16.53 -12.65
CA GLN A 112 -13.03 -15.23 -12.01
C GLN A 112 -11.82 -14.32 -12.19
N SER A 113 -12.08 -13.03 -12.46
CA SER A 113 -11.03 -12.06 -12.70
C SER A 113 -11.22 -10.75 -11.96
N TRP A 114 -10.10 -10.13 -11.59
CA TRP A 114 -9.97 -8.84 -10.94
C TRP A 114 -9.10 -7.91 -11.79
N ILE A 115 -9.38 -6.62 -11.72
CA ILE A 115 -8.52 -5.57 -12.23
C ILE A 115 -7.80 -4.96 -11.03
N LEU A 116 -6.48 -4.90 -11.14
CA LEU A 116 -5.59 -4.26 -10.17
C LEU A 116 -4.78 -3.19 -10.87
N THR A 117 -4.35 -2.18 -10.11
CA THR A 117 -3.30 -1.25 -10.51
C THR A 117 -2.06 -1.48 -9.66
N ALA A 118 -0.87 -1.30 -10.25
CA ALA A 118 0.38 -1.20 -9.51
C ALA A 118 1.08 0.09 -9.94
N TYR A 119 1.31 1.01 -9.01
CA TYR A 119 1.65 2.39 -9.34
C TYR A 119 2.56 3.03 -8.29
N GLU A 120 3.21 4.12 -8.66
CA GLU A 120 3.87 5.03 -7.73
C GLU A 120 2.86 6.12 -7.31
N GLY A 121 2.63 6.27 -6.01
CA GLY A 121 1.80 7.33 -5.45
C GLY A 121 2.60 8.24 -4.52
N PRO A 122 1.95 9.26 -3.90
CA PRO A 122 2.60 10.13 -2.91
C PRO A 122 3.18 9.38 -1.71
N GLY A 123 2.59 8.24 -1.35
CA GLY A 123 3.07 7.35 -0.28
C GLY A 123 4.06 6.28 -0.73
N GLY A 124 4.60 6.39 -1.94
CA GLY A 124 5.44 5.37 -2.56
C GLY A 124 4.65 4.34 -3.40
N PRO A 125 5.29 3.21 -3.77
CA PRO A 125 4.66 2.15 -4.51
C PRO A 125 3.44 1.55 -3.82
N ALA A 126 2.41 1.28 -4.61
CA ALA A 126 1.13 0.79 -4.13
C ALA A 126 0.47 -0.19 -5.11
N ILE A 127 -0.46 -0.98 -4.57
CA ILE A 127 -1.40 -1.78 -5.35
C ILE A 127 -2.81 -1.26 -5.08
N GLY A 128 -3.55 -1.02 -6.16
CA GLY A 128 -4.96 -0.66 -6.12
C GLY A 128 -5.86 -1.71 -6.76
N GLY A 129 -7.17 -1.58 -6.53
CA GLY A 129 -8.21 -2.44 -7.10
C GLY A 129 -9.62 -1.94 -6.76
N ASP A 130 -10.63 -2.65 -7.25
CA ASP A 130 -12.03 -2.39 -6.93
C ASP A 130 -12.35 -2.91 -5.52
N THR A 131 -12.44 -2.00 -4.54
CA THR A 131 -12.64 -2.32 -3.11
C THR A 131 -13.99 -2.97 -2.81
N GLU A 132 -14.97 -2.85 -3.71
CA GLU A 132 -16.27 -3.50 -3.56
C GLU A 132 -16.25 -4.94 -4.07
N LYS A 133 -15.17 -5.35 -4.76
CA LYS A 133 -15.05 -6.68 -5.33
C LYS A 133 -14.55 -7.68 -4.29
N GLU A 134 -15.33 -8.73 -4.09
CA GLU A 134 -14.97 -9.84 -3.19
C GLU A 134 -13.54 -10.37 -3.47
N SER A 135 -12.81 -10.63 -2.40
CA SER A 135 -11.43 -11.15 -2.40
C SER A 135 -10.37 -10.24 -3.01
N VAL A 136 -10.67 -8.98 -3.35
CA VAL A 136 -9.67 -8.09 -3.98
C VAL A 136 -8.41 -7.90 -3.12
N GLU A 137 -8.55 -7.83 -1.80
CA GLU A 137 -7.43 -7.71 -0.86
C GLU A 137 -6.50 -8.94 -0.91
N GLU A 138 -7.06 -10.15 -0.96
CA GLU A 138 -6.29 -11.39 -1.11
C GLU A 138 -5.52 -11.40 -2.44
N VAL A 139 -6.18 -10.97 -3.52
CA VAL A 139 -5.59 -10.95 -4.86
C VAL A 139 -4.47 -9.91 -4.95
N ALA A 140 -4.66 -8.75 -4.31
CA ALA A 140 -3.64 -7.71 -4.19
C ALA A 140 -2.45 -8.19 -3.35
N GLN A 141 -2.69 -8.89 -2.24
CA GLN A 141 -1.62 -9.45 -1.42
C GLN A 141 -0.82 -10.55 -2.14
N ASP A 142 -1.48 -11.42 -2.89
CA ASP A 142 -0.81 -12.43 -3.72
C ASP A 142 0.06 -11.76 -4.81
N LEU A 143 -0.43 -10.69 -5.43
CA LEU A 143 0.35 -9.90 -6.39
C LEU A 143 1.57 -9.25 -5.72
N LEU A 144 1.41 -8.65 -4.54
CA LEU A 144 2.54 -8.08 -3.79
C LEU A 144 3.59 -9.14 -3.50
N ASN A 145 3.19 -10.30 -2.99
CA ASN A 145 4.11 -11.39 -2.70
C ASN A 145 4.86 -11.87 -3.97
N LEU A 146 4.15 -11.93 -5.10
CA LEU A 146 4.77 -12.26 -6.40
C LEU A 146 5.80 -11.19 -6.81
N ILE A 147 5.48 -9.92 -6.66
CA ILE A 147 6.38 -8.80 -6.97
C ILE A 147 7.62 -8.86 -6.07
N GLU A 148 7.45 -9.03 -4.76
CA GLU A 148 8.55 -9.11 -3.79
C GLU A 148 9.45 -10.33 -4.02
N ALA A 149 8.88 -11.44 -4.48
CA ALA A 149 9.62 -12.65 -4.84
C ALA A 149 10.21 -12.62 -6.27
N THR A 150 10.02 -11.54 -7.01
CA THR A 150 10.52 -11.42 -8.38
C THR A 150 11.86 -10.72 -8.42
N LYS A 151 12.82 -11.33 -9.12
CA LYS A 151 14.10 -10.70 -9.43
C LYS A 151 13.87 -9.42 -10.26
N PRO A 152 14.31 -8.24 -9.78
CA PRO A 152 14.09 -6.99 -10.50
C PRO A 152 14.90 -6.94 -11.80
N ALA A 153 14.31 -6.36 -12.83
CA ALA A 153 14.99 -6.05 -14.07
C ALA A 153 15.96 -4.88 -13.88
N ASP A 154 16.99 -4.83 -14.72
CA ASP A 154 17.86 -3.67 -14.78
C ASP A 154 17.10 -2.49 -15.42
N PHE A 155 17.11 -1.35 -14.72
CA PHE A 155 16.55 -0.10 -15.22
C PHE A 155 17.14 1.08 -14.46
N GLU A 156 16.98 2.26 -15.03
CA GLU A 156 17.29 3.53 -14.38
C GLU A 156 16.30 4.59 -14.87
N ASP A 157 15.81 5.41 -13.95
CA ASP A 157 14.98 6.57 -14.28
C ASP A 157 15.27 7.73 -13.33
N VAL A 158 14.80 8.90 -13.74
CA VAL A 158 14.92 10.15 -12.99
C VAL A 158 13.56 10.82 -12.92
N GLY A 159 13.08 11.10 -11.71
CA GLY A 159 11.88 11.88 -11.42
C GLY A 159 12.19 13.06 -10.50
N TYR A 160 11.16 13.83 -10.17
CA TYR A 160 11.25 14.93 -9.22
C TYR A 160 10.04 14.98 -8.29
N TYR A 161 10.27 15.42 -7.06
CA TYR A 161 9.21 15.81 -6.13
C TYR A 161 8.83 17.27 -6.40
N GLU A 162 7.56 17.54 -6.71
CA GLU A 162 7.09 18.88 -7.10
C GLU A 162 7.08 19.87 -5.92
N ASP A 163 6.84 19.37 -4.73
CA ASP A 163 6.73 20.15 -3.49
C ASP A 163 8.10 20.60 -2.94
N THR A 164 9.11 19.73 -3.02
CA THR A 164 10.46 19.99 -2.51
C THR A 164 11.44 20.44 -3.61
N GLY A 165 11.13 20.16 -4.88
CA GLY A 165 12.06 20.35 -5.99
C GLY A 165 13.23 19.35 -6.00
N SER A 166 13.18 18.32 -5.15
CA SER A 166 14.18 17.24 -5.13
C SER A 166 14.15 16.44 -6.43
N THR A 167 15.33 16.07 -6.92
CA THR A 167 15.51 15.13 -8.04
C THR A 167 15.83 13.75 -7.49
N ILE A 168 15.08 12.75 -7.95
CA ILE A 168 15.25 11.35 -7.57
C ILE A 168 15.85 10.58 -8.73
N ARG A 169 17.02 9.97 -8.53
CA ARG A 169 17.63 9.00 -9.45
C ARG A 169 17.57 7.63 -8.81
N TYR A 170 16.89 6.69 -9.47
CA TYR A 170 16.65 5.36 -8.91
C TYR A 170 16.61 4.29 -10.00
N GLY A 171 16.84 3.05 -9.59
CA GLY A 171 16.94 1.94 -10.53
C GLY A 171 17.51 0.68 -9.91
N CYS A 172 17.67 -0.35 -10.74
CA CYS A 172 18.40 -1.56 -10.37
C CYS A 172 19.43 -1.86 -11.45
N LYS A 173 20.62 -2.30 -11.04
CA LYS A 173 21.69 -2.71 -11.94
C LYS A 173 22.40 -3.92 -11.37
N ASP A 174 22.56 -4.97 -12.17
CA ASP A 174 23.18 -6.22 -11.74
C ASP A 174 22.53 -6.78 -10.45
N GLN A 175 21.21 -6.59 -10.30
CA GLN A 175 20.39 -6.94 -9.12
C GLN A 175 20.60 -6.07 -7.87
N VAL A 176 21.43 -5.03 -7.95
CA VAL A 176 21.59 -4.06 -6.86
C VAL A 176 20.72 -2.85 -7.17
N CYS A 177 19.70 -2.63 -6.34
CA CYS A 177 18.82 -1.48 -6.47
C CYS A 177 19.38 -0.28 -5.73
N PHE A 178 19.17 0.91 -6.28
CA PHE A 178 19.67 2.18 -5.76
C PHE A 178 18.56 3.22 -5.81
N TYR A 179 18.63 4.14 -4.86
CA TYR A 179 17.80 5.34 -4.79
C TYR A 179 18.68 6.48 -4.30
N HIS A 180 18.64 7.61 -5.01
CA HIS A 180 19.41 8.80 -4.67
C HIS A 180 18.53 10.03 -4.84
N GLU A 181 18.23 10.66 -3.72
CA GLU A 181 17.61 11.98 -3.68
C GLU A 181 18.69 13.06 -3.66
N SER A 182 18.47 14.11 -4.45
CA SER A 182 19.31 15.31 -4.42
C SER A 182 18.45 16.56 -4.53
N THR A 183 18.67 17.51 -3.64
CA THR A 183 18.04 18.84 -3.70
C THR A 183 19.00 19.78 -4.42
N GLN A 184 18.52 20.62 -5.35
CA GLN A 184 19.35 21.72 -5.83
C GLN A 184 19.60 22.69 -4.68
N GLY A 185 20.79 22.61 -4.08
CA GLY A 185 21.24 23.60 -3.13
C GLY A 185 21.34 24.96 -3.83
N ASN A 186 20.60 25.95 -3.35
CA ASN A 186 20.88 27.35 -3.67
C ASN A 186 22.36 27.62 -3.34
N LYS A 187 23.19 27.77 -4.38
CA LYS A 187 24.52 28.36 -4.25
C LYS A 187 24.41 29.86 -3.99
#